data_AF-A0A5D8YND7-F1
#
_entry.id   AF-A0A5D8YND7-F1
#
_cell.length_a   1.000
_cell.length_b   1.000
_cell.length_c   1.000
_cell.angle_alpha   90.00
_cell.angle_beta   90.00
_cell.angle_gamma   90.00
#
_symmetry.space_group_name_H-M   'P 1'
#
loop_
_entity.id
_entity.type
_entity.pdbx_description
1 polymer ?
#
loop_
_entity_poly.entity_id
_entity_poly.type
_entity_poly.pdbx_seq_one_letter_code
_entity_poly.pdbx_strand_id
1 'polypeptide(L)'
;MLAQRGNRICGTWSYYATGYYDGRVVATTRSPTEARRIFVCGRPGSETSKECEQGWEAVDKPLRLCGDKLGDLDSERGGCYADFARVSDAHGEMEALQKQPWMQACLTGNPAEGAR
;
A
#
# COMPACT_ATOMS: atom_id res chain seq x y z
N MET A 1 -0.68 -0.60 -6.99
CA MET A 1 -1.13 -2.00 -7.18
C MET A 1 -0.96 -2.77 -5.88
N LEU A 2 -1.86 -3.69 -5.52
CA LEU A 2 -1.78 -4.45 -4.26
C LEU A 2 -1.86 -5.96 -4.51
N ALA A 3 -1.01 -6.72 -3.83
CA ALA A 3 -1.02 -8.18 -3.79
C ALA A 3 -1.24 -8.66 -2.36
N GLN A 4 -1.94 -9.77 -2.19
CA GLN A 4 -2.24 -10.33 -0.87
C GLN A 4 -1.77 -11.79 -0.77
N ARG A 5 -1.14 -12.13 0.36
CA ARG A 5 -0.84 -13.51 0.78
C ARG A 5 -1.28 -13.70 2.23
N GLY A 6 -2.26 -14.55 2.46
CA GLY A 6 -2.87 -14.71 3.78
C GLY A 6 -3.49 -13.40 4.26
N ASN A 7 -3.12 -12.95 5.47
CA ASN A 7 -3.56 -11.65 6.01
C ASN A 7 -2.66 -10.48 5.61
N ARG A 8 -1.58 -10.70 4.86
CA ARG A 8 -0.61 -9.67 4.52
C ARG A 8 -0.85 -9.13 3.12
N ILE A 9 -0.90 -7.82 3.00
CA ILE A 9 -1.06 -7.08 1.75
C ILE A 9 0.21 -6.26 1.52
N CYS A 10 0.76 -6.34 0.31
CA CYS A 10 1.96 -5.65 -0.10
C CYS A 10 1.72 -5.00 -1.46
N GLY A 11 2.32 -3.84 -1.72
CA GLY A 11 2.15 -3.22 -3.01
C GLY A 11 2.67 -1.81 -3.13
N THR A 12 2.28 -1.18 -4.22
CA THR A 12 2.62 0.19 -4.55
C THR A 12 1.40 1.09 -4.41
N TRP A 13 1.65 2.32 -3.97
CA TRP A 13 0.69 3.41 -4.00
C TRP A 13 1.25 4.53 -4.88
N SER A 14 0.36 5.31 -5.48
CA SER A 14 0.72 6.54 -6.15
C SER A 14 -0.41 7.55 -6.02
N TYR A 15 -0.03 8.82 -5.96
CA TYR A 15 -0.95 9.93 -5.78
C TYR A 15 -0.41 11.18 -6.47
N TYR A 16 -1.30 11.97 -7.06
CA TYR A 16 -0.97 13.23 -7.71
C TYR A 16 -1.59 14.39 -6.94
N ALA A 17 -0.75 15.28 -6.42
CA ALA A 17 -1.16 16.53 -5.77
C ALA A 17 -0.45 17.72 -6.41
N THR A 18 0.51 18.33 -5.71
CA THR A 18 1.44 19.34 -6.26
C THR A 18 2.55 18.72 -7.12
N GLY A 19 2.67 17.39 -7.08
CA GLY A 19 3.58 16.57 -7.86
C GLY A 19 3.12 15.12 -7.88
N TYR A 20 3.86 14.28 -8.61
CA TYR A 20 3.67 12.83 -8.58
C TYR A 20 4.43 12.23 -7.40
N TYR A 21 3.69 11.52 -6.56
CA TYR A 21 4.19 10.78 -5.41
C TYR A 21 3.89 9.30 -5.63
N ASP A 22 4.88 8.45 -5.36
CA ASP A 22 4.71 7.01 -5.38
C ASP A 22 5.57 6.37 -4.30
N GLY A 23 5.24 5.12 -3.99
CA GLY A 23 5.91 4.40 -2.94
C GLY A 23 5.39 2.99 -2.76
N ARG A 24 5.77 2.39 -1.64
CA ARG A 24 5.38 1.04 -1.25
C ARG A 24 4.57 1.06 0.04
N VAL A 25 3.69 0.08 0.18
CA VAL A 25 2.82 -0.09 1.34
C VAL A 25 2.80 -1.55 1.78
N VAL A 26 2.78 -1.73 3.10
CA VAL A 26 2.47 -2.99 3.75
C VAL A 26 1.23 -2.78 4.61
N ALA A 27 0.25 -3.65 4.43
CA ALA A 27 -0.96 -3.66 5.22
C ALA A 27 -1.28 -5.07 5.73
N THR A 28 -2.08 -5.13 6.78
CA THR A 28 -2.60 -6.40 7.34
C THR A 28 -4.12 -6.36 7.33
N THR A 29 -4.77 -7.40 6.83
CA THR A 29 -6.22 -7.53 6.91
C THR A 29 -6.66 -7.71 8.36
N ARG A 30 -7.70 -6.96 8.73
CA ARG A 30 -8.38 -7.04 10.03
C ARG A 30 -9.74 -7.72 9.89
N SER A 31 -10.41 -7.49 8.77
CA SER A 31 -11.69 -8.11 8.41
C SER A 31 -11.75 -8.32 6.89
N PRO A 32 -12.81 -8.94 6.36
CA PRO A 32 -13.02 -9.03 4.91
C PRO A 32 -13.10 -7.67 4.21
N THR A 33 -13.38 -6.59 4.93
CA THR A 33 -13.59 -5.24 4.38
C THR A 33 -12.65 -4.18 4.93
N GLU A 34 -11.73 -4.57 5.81
CA GLU A 34 -10.78 -3.64 6.44
C GLU A 34 -9.38 -4.25 6.48
N ALA A 35 -8.41 -3.47 6.03
CA ALA A 35 -7.00 -3.66 6.30
C ALA A 35 -6.44 -2.44 7.04
N ARG A 36 -5.30 -2.63 7.69
CA ARG A 36 -4.53 -1.58 8.35
C ARG A 36 -3.18 -1.47 7.67
N ARG A 37 -2.85 -0.30 7.14
CA ARG A 37 -1.49 0.04 6.71
C ARG A 37 -0.61 0.08 7.96
N ILE A 38 0.45 -0.70 7.93
CA ILE A 38 1.40 -0.84 9.04
C ILE A 38 2.77 -0.25 8.69
N PHE A 39 3.12 -0.26 7.40
CA PHE A 39 4.34 0.37 6.91
C PHE A 39 4.11 1.04 5.56
N VAL A 40 4.78 2.17 5.36
CA VAL A 40 4.85 2.89 4.08
C VAL A 40 6.27 3.36 3.84
N CYS A 41 6.61 3.56 2.58
CA CYS A 41 7.78 4.33 2.17
C CYS A 41 7.47 4.97 0.83
N GLY A 42 8.20 6.01 0.45
CA GLY A 42 8.02 6.69 -0.82
C GLY A 42 8.43 8.14 -0.73
N ARG A 43 8.26 8.88 -1.84
CA ARG A 43 8.72 10.26 -1.94
C ARG A 43 8.23 11.13 -0.78
N PRO A 44 9.14 11.75 0.02
CA PRO A 44 8.75 12.59 1.15
C PRO A 44 7.76 13.68 0.76
N GLY A 45 6.70 13.84 1.56
CA GLY A 45 5.63 14.79 1.28
C GLY A 45 4.30 14.36 1.89
N SER A 46 3.34 13.99 1.03
CA SER A 46 1.92 13.82 1.40
C SER A 46 1.65 12.72 2.44
N GLU A 47 2.36 11.60 2.39
CA GLU A 47 2.05 10.40 3.19
C GLU A 47 3.28 9.79 3.87
N THR A 48 4.49 10.22 3.51
CA THR A 48 5.74 9.65 3.99
C THR A 48 6.76 10.73 4.28
N SER A 49 7.64 10.44 5.23
CA SER A 49 8.78 11.25 5.64
C SER A 49 10.09 10.72 5.02
N LYS A 50 10.07 9.51 4.43
CA LYS A 50 11.26 8.78 3.98
C LYS A 50 11.06 8.07 2.64
N GLU A 51 12.06 8.22 1.77
CA GLU A 51 12.21 7.43 0.54
C GLU A 51 12.37 5.93 0.85
N CYS A 52 11.97 5.06 -0.07
CA CYS A 52 12.02 3.61 0.15
C CYS A 52 13.44 3.05 0.33
N GLU A 53 14.45 3.69 -0.23
CA GLU A 53 15.86 3.36 -0.05
C GLU A 53 16.33 3.64 1.39
N GLN A 54 15.66 4.57 2.09
CA GLN A 54 15.95 4.90 3.49
C GLN A 54 15.22 3.98 4.48
N GLY A 55 14.38 3.08 3.97
CA GLY A 55 13.64 2.09 4.74
C GLY A 55 12.16 2.43 4.93
N TRP A 56 11.54 1.68 5.84
CA TRP A 56 10.11 1.75 6.10
C TRP A 56 9.79 2.74 7.22
N GLU A 57 8.67 3.45 7.05
CA GLU A 57 8.03 4.25 8.09
C GLU A 57 6.84 3.48 8.66
N ALA A 58 6.77 3.39 9.98
CA ALA A 58 5.65 2.76 10.67
C ALA A 58 4.45 3.70 10.69
N VAL A 59 3.28 3.18 10.31
CA VAL A 59 2.02 3.93 10.31
C VAL A 59 0.91 3.07 10.89
N ASP A 60 -0.20 3.71 11.28
CA ASP A 60 -1.42 3.02 11.65
C ASP A 60 -2.62 3.72 11.01
N LYS A 61 -2.81 3.49 9.71
CA LYS A 61 -3.91 4.07 8.95
C LYS A 61 -4.83 3.00 8.39
N PRO A 62 -6.16 3.21 8.37
CA PRO A 62 -7.08 2.28 7.76
C PRO A 62 -6.88 2.21 6.24
N LEU A 63 -7.26 1.07 5.67
CA LEU A 63 -7.50 0.85 4.25
C LEU A 63 -8.79 0.03 4.17
N ARG A 64 -9.91 0.69 3.91
CA ARG A 64 -11.23 0.03 3.92
C ARG A 64 -11.73 -0.21 2.51
N LEU A 65 -12.53 -1.26 2.34
CA LEU A 65 -13.31 -1.42 1.13
C LEU A 65 -14.39 -0.34 1.03
N CYS A 66 -14.50 0.20 -0.16
CA CYS A 66 -15.21 1.41 -0.51
C CYS A 66 -15.90 1.13 -1.86
N GLY A 67 -16.98 0.34 -1.82
CA GLY A 67 -17.44 -0.41 -2.98
C GLY A 67 -16.44 -1.51 -3.37
N ASP A 68 -16.12 -1.65 -4.66
CA ASP A 68 -15.14 -2.63 -5.19
C ASP A 68 -13.68 -2.13 -5.13
N LYS A 69 -13.45 -1.05 -4.41
CA LYS A 69 -12.19 -0.29 -4.38
C LYS A 69 -11.68 -0.16 -2.94
N LEU A 70 -10.37 -0.03 -2.77
CA LEU A 70 -9.78 0.26 -1.46
C LEU A 70 -9.65 1.79 -1.32
N GLY A 71 -9.97 2.34 -0.16
CA GLY A 71 -9.96 3.78 0.10
C GLY A 71 -9.45 4.12 1.48
N ASP A 72 -8.87 5.31 1.60
CA ASP A 72 -8.62 5.96 2.88
C ASP A 72 -9.93 6.63 3.33
N LEU A 73 -10.45 6.22 4.49
CA LEU A 73 -11.76 6.70 4.98
C LEU A 73 -11.61 7.82 6.03
N ASP A 74 -10.55 8.61 5.96
CA ASP A 74 -10.31 9.75 6.86
C ASP A 74 -11.17 10.99 6.55
N SER A 75 -12.13 10.93 5.62
CA SER A 75 -13.05 12.06 5.41
C SER A 75 -14.12 12.12 6.50
N GLU A 76 -14.18 13.24 7.24
CA GLU A 76 -15.12 13.55 8.35
C GLU A 76 -16.62 13.40 8.01
N ARG A 77 -16.97 13.07 6.76
CA ARG A 77 -18.35 12.91 6.27
C ARG A 77 -18.71 11.48 5.87
N GLY A 78 -17.86 10.50 6.14
CA GLY A 78 -18.10 9.11 5.69
C GLY A 78 -18.09 8.97 4.17
N GLY A 79 -17.48 9.93 3.47
CA GLY A 79 -17.33 9.93 2.03
C GLY A 79 -16.36 8.83 1.62
N CYS A 80 -16.82 7.98 0.71
CA CYS A 80 -16.02 6.91 0.15
C CYS A 80 -15.08 7.46 -0.93
N TYR A 81 -13.87 7.88 -0.55
CA TYR A 81 -12.82 8.27 -1.47
C TYR A 81 -11.90 7.09 -1.70
N ALA A 82 -12.13 6.41 -2.83
CA ALA A 82 -11.38 5.22 -3.15
C ALA A 82 -10.15 5.58 -3.99
N ASP A 83 -9.00 5.73 -3.33
CA ASP A 83 -7.71 6.02 -3.97
C ASP A 83 -7.15 4.81 -4.77
N PHE A 84 -7.73 3.62 -4.58
CA PHE A 84 -7.28 2.40 -5.24
C PHE A 84 -8.39 1.76 -6.07
N ALA A 85 -8.29 1.83 -7.39
CA ALA A 85 -9.21 1.12 -8.29
C ALA A 85 -8.77 -0.33 -8.54
N ARG A 86 -9.74 -1.26 -8.63
CA ARG A 86 -9.49 -2.59 -9.18
C ARG A 86 -9.23 -2.46 -10.68
N VAL A 87 -8.04 -2.90 -11.12
CA VAL A 87 -7.65 -2.89 -12.53
C VAL A 87 -7.75 -4.32 -13.06
N SER A 88 -8.54 -4.52 -14.12
CA SER A 88 -8.84 -5.85 -14.69
C SER A 88 -7.79 -6.36 -15.69
N ASP A 89 -6.94 -5.51 -16.25
CA ASP A 89 -5.90 -5.86 -17.24
C ASP A 89 -4.46 -5.76 -16.69
N ALA A 90 -4.28 -5.45 -15.41
CA ALA A 90 -2.97 -5.29 -14.77
C ALA A 90 -2.24 -6.62 -14.50
N HIS A 91 -2.59 -7.72 -15.18
CA HIS A 91 -2.04 -9.04 -14.89
C HIS A 91 -0.52 -9.09 -15.10
N GLY A 92 -0.02 -8.55 -16.22
CA GLY A 92 1.42 -8.51 -16.51
C GLY A 92 2.20 -7.60 -15.57
N GLU A 93 1.67 -6.42 -15.25
CA GLU A 93 2.29 -5.48 -14.30
C GLU A 93 2.30 -6.05 -12.88
N MET A 94 1.22 -6.72 -12.48
CA MET A 94 1.12 -7.40 -11.20
C MET A 94 2.09 -8.58 -11.10
N GLU A 95 2.24 -9.37 -12.16
CA GLU A 95 3.21 -10.45 -12.22
C GLU A 95 4.65 -9.92 -12.11
N ALA A 96 4.98 -8.86 -12.86
CA ALA A 96 6.27 -8.21 -12.80
C ALA A 96 6.55 -7.63 -11.40
N LEU A 97 5.56 -7.00 -10.78
CA LEU A 97 5.64 -6.46 -9.42
C LEU A 97 5.87 -7.58 -8.39
N GLN A 98 5.14 -8.68 -8.49
CA GLN A 98 5.30 -9.83 -7.60
C GLN A 98 6.67 -10.49 -7.73
N LYS A 99 7.34 -10.41 -8.88
CA LYS A 99 8.71 -10.92 -9.06
C LYS A 99 9.79 -10.07 -8.39
N GLN A 100 9.48 -8.86 -7.94
CA GLN A 100 10.47 -8.00 -7.29
C GLN A 100 10.88 -8.56 -5.91
N PRO A 101 12.19 -8.54 -5.55
CA PRO A 101 12.67 -9.12 -4.29
C PRO A 101 11.96 -8.58 -3.04
N TRP A 102 11.80 -7.25 -2.95
CA TRP A 102 11.13 -6.61 -1.81
C TRP A 102 9.66 -7.07 -1.67
N MET A 103 8.99 -7.37 -2.79
CA MET A 103 7.59 -7.80 -2.80
C MET A 103 7.48 -9.24 -2.28
N GLN A 104 8.39 -10.13 -2.69
CA GLN A 104 8.48 -11.48 -2.15
C GLN A 104 8.83 -11.47 -0.66
N ALA A 105 9.80 -10.65 -0.25
CA ALA A 105 10.16 -10.48 1.16
C ALA A 105 8.96 -9.97 1.98
N CYS A 106 8.26 -8.96 1.47
CA CYS A 106 7.07 -8.42 2.08
C CYS A 106 5.98 -9.48 2.23
N LEU A 107 5.62 -10.21 1.17
CA LEU A 107 4.54 -11.19 1.17
C LEU A 107 4.86 -12.43 2.04
N THR A 108 6.13 -12.76 2.23
CA THR A 108 6.57 -13.86 3.10
C THR A 108 6.65 -13.47 4.58
N GLY A 109 6.41 -12.21 4.91
CA GLY A 109 6.41 -11.74 6.30
C GLY A 109 7.80 -11.37 6.83
N ASN A 110 8.82 -11.30 5.97
CA ASN A 110 10.14 -10.78 6.31
C ASN A 110 10.22 -9.30 5.89
N PRO A 111 10.05 -8.33 6.81
CA PRO A 111 10.30 -6.90 6.52
C PRO A 111 11.79 -6.58 6.30
N ALA A 112 12.63 -7.58 6.04
CA ALA A 112 14.08 -7.47 5.98
C ALA A 112 14.56 -6.91 4.63
N GLU A 113 14.11 -5.70 4.28
CA GLU A 113 14.92 -4.73 3.55
C GLU A 113 14.53 -3.35 4.11
N GLY A 114 15.33 -2.84 5.07
CA GLY A 114 15.18 -1.49 5.61
C GLY A 114 15.36 -1.31 7.13
N ALA A 115 15.69 -2.34 7.89
CA ALA A 115 16.10 -2.21 9.31
C ALA A 115 17.60 -2.48 9.46
N ARG A 116 18.41 -1.45 9.15
CA ARG A 116 19.72 -1.25 9.76
C ARG A 116 19.89 0.23 10.05
#